data_AF-A0A661BWY0-F1
#
_entry.id   AF-A0A661BWY0-F1
#
_cell.length_a   1.000
_cell.length_b   1.000
_cell.length_c   1.000
_cell.angle_alpha   90.00
_cell.angle_beta   90.00
_cell.angle_gamma   90.00
#
_symmetry.space_group_name_H-M   'P 1'
#
loop_
_entity.id
_entity.type
_entity.pdbx_description
1 polymer ?
#
loop_
_entity_poly.entity_id
_entity_poly.type
_entity_poly.pdbx_seq_one_letter_code
_entity_poly.pdbx_strand_id
1 'polypeptide(L)'
;MNQSGLFQTKHLLKISLLAYISSMAFTSNAAVIINEIDYDQPGTDNAEFIELFNTGSSTISLNDYSINLINGRNESIYRTIDLTGFNINASGYFVVCGDASLVANCDYIFTSTSGWIQNG
;
A
#
# COMPACT_ATOMS: atom_id res chain seq x y z
N MET A 1 -48.92 -5.75 -69.07
CA MET A 1 -49.54 -4.75 -68.18
C MET A 1 -49.24 -5.14 -66.74
N ASN A 2 -48.57 -4.22 -66.02
CA ASN A 2 -48.54 -3.96 -64.58
C ASN A 2 -48.26 -5.07 -63.53
N GLN A 3 -47.03 -4.99 -62.99
CA GLN A 3 -46.63 -4.94 -61.57
C GLN A 3 -47.68 -5.20 -60.47
N SER A 4 -47.33 -6.03 -59.46
CA SER A 4 -47.63 -5.75 -58.04
C SER A 4 -46.92 -6.69 -57.04
N GLY A 5 -46.19 -6.10 -56.08
CA GLY A 5 -45.92 -6.63 -54.72
C GLY A 5 -44.74 -7.60 -54.60
N LEU A 6 -43.51 -7.19 -54.27
CA LEU A 6 -43.03 -6.67 -52.99
C LEU A 6 -43.25 -7.64 -51.80
N PHE A 7 -42.31 -8.56 -51.57
CA PHE A 7 -42.01 -9.06 -50.22
C PHE A 7 -40.49 -9.25 -50.05
N GLN A 8 -39.87 -8.22 -49.47
CA GLN A 8 -38.52 -8.25 -48.94
C GLN A 8 -38.52 -9.06 -47.64
N THR A 9 -37.95 -10.25 -47.63
CA THR A 9 -37.56 -10.93 -46.38
C THR A 9 -36.04 -11.04 -46.32
N LYS A 10 -35.45 -10.01 -45.72
CA LYS A 10 -34.08 -10.01 -45.20
C LYS A 10 -33.92 -11.22 -44.26
N HIS A 11 -32.98 -12.12 -44.55
CA HIS A 11 -32.47 -13.06 -43.57
C HIS A 11 -30.99 -12.77 -43.33
N LEU A 12 -30.76 -12.31 -42.11
CA LEU A 12 -29.59 -11.62 -41.60
C LEU A 12 -28.42 -12.59 -41.50
N LEU A 13 -27.26 -12.21 -42.06
CA LEU A 13 -25.98 -12.80 -41.71
C LEU A 13 -25.74 -12.56 -40.21
N LYS A 14 -25.74 -13.62 -39.40
CA LYS A 14 -25.32 -13.56 -38.00
C LYS A 14 -23.79 -13.51 -37.97
N ILE A 15 -23.22 -12.31 -38.01
CA ILE A 15 -21.81 -12.10 -37.67
C ILE A 15 -21.74 -12.06 -36.14
N SER A 16 -21.51 -13.21 -35.52
CA SER A 16 -21.15 -13.26 -34.10
C SER A 16 -19.74 -12.71 -33.94
N LEU A 17 -19.64 -11.44 -33.55
CA LEU A 17 -18.40 -10.81 -33.12
C LEU A 17 -18.04 -11.36 -31.73
N LEU A 18 -17.12 -12.32 -31.68
CA LEU A 18 -16.45 -12.70 -30.43
C LEU A 18 -15.47 -11.58 -30.07
N ALA A 19 -15.90 -10.66 -29.20
CA ALA A 19 -15.01 -9.68 -28.60
C ALA A 19 -14.17 -10.37 -27.52
N TYR A 20 -12.93 -10.70 -27.86
CA TYR A 20 -11.93 -11.13 -26.88
C TYR A 20 -11.43 -9.87 -26.15
N ILE A 21 -12.09 -9.50 -25.05
CA ILE A 21 -11.59 -8.45 -24.17
C ILE A 21 -10.46 -9.07 -23.34
N SER A 22 -9.23 -9.00 -23.85
CA SER A 22 -8.05 -9.24 -23.03
C SER A 22 -8.00 -8.14 -21.97
N SER A 23 -8.20 -8.54 -20.71
CA SER A 23 -8.07 -7.62 -19.58
C SER A 23 -6.59 -7.35 -19.37
N MET A 24 -6.09 -6.21 -19.84
CA MET A 24 -4.78 -5.74 -19.39
C MET A 24 -4.94 -5.37 -17.91
N ALA A 25 -4.39 -6.20 -17.04
CA ALA A 25 -4.24 -5.85 -15.63
C ALA A 25 -3.25 -4.68 -15.57
N PHE A 26 -3.74 -3.50 -15.19
CA PHE A 26 -2.85 -2.43 -14.78
C PHE A 26 -2.22 -2.86 -13.46
N THR A 27 -0.92 -3.09 -13.47
CA THR A 27 -0.17 -3.15 -12.21
C THR A 27 -0.17 -1.72 -11.68
N SER A 28 -1.01 -1.39 -10.70
CA SER A 28 -0.80 -0.14 -9.96
C SER A 28 0.62 -0.21 -9.41
N ASN A 29 1.45 0.80 -9.63
CA ASN A 29 2.72 0.90 -8.91
C ASN A 29 2.37 0.78 -7.42
N ALA A 30 2.70 -0.35 -6.81
CA ALA A 30 2.50 -0.54 -5.39
C ALA A 30 3.40 0.48 -4.71
N ALA A 31 2.82 1.54 -4.13
CA ALA A 31 3.56 2.53 -3.37
C ALA A 31 3.24 2.29 -1.90
N VAL A 32 4.19 1.65 -1.21
CA VAL A 32 4.29 1.77 0.25
C VAL A 32 4.75 3.19 0.52
N ILE A 33 3.95 3.95 1.23
CA ILE A 33 4.29 5.31 1.64
C ILE A 33 4.44 5.37 3.16
N ILE A 34 5.17 6.37 3.63
CA ILE A 34 5.07 6.80 5.03
C ILE A 34 3.76 7.59 5.14
N ASN A 35 2.83 7.12 5.98
CA ASN A 35 1.56 7.79 6.22
C ASN A 35 1.65 8.77 7.40
N GLU A 36 2.23 8.33 8.51
CA GLU A 36 2.35 9.10 9.74
C GLU A 36 3.65 8.77 10.47
N ILE A 37 4.18 9.78 11.18
CA ILE A 37 5.27 9.64 12.13
C ILE A 37 4.90 10.48 13.35
N ASP A 38 4.90 9.86 14.53
CA ASP A 38 4.90 10.57 15.82
C ASP A 38 6.23 10.26 16.51
N TYR A 39 7.06 11.29 16.66
CA TYR A 39 8.42 11.17 17.18
C TYR A 39 8.73 12.14 18.33
N ASP A 40 7.83 13.08 18.64
CA ASP A 40 8.05 14.12 19.64
C ASP A 40 6.72 14.43 20.34
N GLN A 41 6.58 13.91 21.55
CA GLN A 41 5.35 13.94 22.32
C GLN A 41 5.48 14.89 23.50
N PRO A 42 4.38 15.52 23.95
CA PRO A 42 4.42 16.30 25.18
C PRO A 42 4.90 15.46 26.38
N GLY A 43 6.08 15.79 26.89
CA GLY A 43 6.66 15.12 28.06
C GLY A 43 7.64 14.02 27.66
N THR A 44 7.25 12.76 27.85
CA THR A 44 8.10 11.60 27.52
C THR A 44 7.56 10.91 26.28
N ASP A 45 8.45 10.65 25.33
CA ASP A 45 8.16 9.99 24.06
C ASP A 45 7.94 8.48 24.27
N ASN A 46 6.77 8.09 24.78
CA ASN A 46 6.46 6.69 25.12
C ASN A 46 5.55 6.01 24.08
N ALA A 47 4.97 6.77 23.17
CA ALA A 47 4.05 6.30 22.14
C ALA A 47 4.51 6.72 20.74
N GLU A 48 5.83 6.73 20.51
CA GLU A 48 6.43 6.98 19.21
C GLU A 48 6.11 5.85 18.22
N PHE A 49 5.83 6.22 16.97
CA PHE A 49 5.56 5.27 15.90
C PHE A 49 5.90 5.79 14.50
N ILE A 50 6.05 4.85 13.58
CA ILE A 50 6.10 5.08 12.13
C ILE A 50 5.00 4.20 11.52
N GLU A 51 4.10 4.81 10.77
CA GLU A 51 3.04 4.12 10.04
C GLU A 51 3.34 4.11 8.54
N LEU A 52 3.33 2.92 7.95
CA LEU A 52 3.38 2.71 6.52
C LEU A 52 1.96 2.43 5.99
N PHE A 53 1.65 2.95 4.80
CA PHE A 53 0.38 2.69 4.12
C PHE A 53 0.60 2.07 2.75
N ASN A 54 -0.15 1.01 2.44
CA ASN A 54 -0.22 0.44 1.11
C ASN A 54 -1.32 1.12 0.30
N THR A 55 -0.92 2.03 -0.59
CA THR A 55 -1.84 2.75 -1.50
C THR A 55 -2.45 1.86 -2.60
N GLY A 56 -1.98 0.61 -2.72
CA GLY A 56 -2.39 -0.35 -3.73
C GLY A 56 -3.70 -1.07 -3.43
N SER A 57 -4.23 -1.72 -4.47
CA SER A 57 -5.45 -2.55 -4.42
C SER A 57 -5.18 -4.02 -4.14
N SER A 58 -3.92 -4.40 -3.90
CA SER A 58 -3.50 -5.76 -3.56
C SER A 58 -2.55 -5.75 -2.37
N THR A 59 -2.47 -6.85 -1.63
CA THR A 59 -1.45 -7.04 -0.58
C THR A 59 -0.05 -6.87 -1.15
N ILE A 60 0.82 -6.20 -0.42
CA ILE A 60 2.25 -6.06 -0.75
C ILE A 60 3.10 -6.76 0.30
N SER A 61 4.12 -7.49 -0.15
CA SER A 61 5.16 -8.04 0.72
C SER A 61 6.21 -6.97 1.00
N LEU A 62 6.65 -6.90 2.24
CA LEU A 62 7.73 -6.02 2.69
C LEU A 62 9.09 -6.71 2.70
N ASN A 63 9.22 -7.88 2.04
CA ASN A 63 10.53 -8.46 1.76
C ASN A 63 11.38 -7.45 0.98
N ASP A 64 12.65 -7.31 1.36
CA ASP A 64 13.61 -6.34 0.83
C ASP A 64 13.31 -4.86 1.16
N TYR A 65 12.26 -4.57 1.96
CA TYR A 65 12.04 -3.25 2.52
C TYR A 65 12.76 -3.10 3.86
N SER A 66 13.27 -1.89 4.10
CA SER A 66 13.77 -1.49 5.41
C SER A 66 13.46 -0.03 5.68
N ILE A 67 13.34 0.32 6.97
CA ILE A 67 13.28 1.71 7.43
C ILE A 67 14.66 2.05 7.98
N ASN A 68 15.32 3.04 7.37
CA ASN A 68 16.59 3.57 7.85
C ASN A 68 16.33 4.90 8.54
N LEU A 69 16.61 4.95 9.84
CA LEU A 69 16.60 6.18 10.61
C LEU A 69 17.96 6.84 10.54
N ILE A 70 17.96 8.07 10.03
CA ILE A 70 19.16 8.85 9.75
C ILE A 70 19.29 9.96 10.78
N ASN A 71 20.49 10.12 11.34
CA ASN A 71 20.80 11.19 12.27
C ASN A 71 20.91 12.51 11.52
N GLY A 72 20.08 13.49 11.88
CA GLY A 72 20.01 14.79 11.20
C GLY A 72 21.27 15.66 11.31
N ARG A 73 22.19 15.36 12.25
CA ARG A 73 23.42 16.14 12.46
C ARG A 73 24.57 15.68 11.57
N ASN A 74 24.69 14.38 11.31
CA ASN A 74 25.84 13.80 10.63
C ASN A 74 25.49 12.84 9.48
N GLU A 75 24.20 12.73 9.13
CA GLU A 75 23.67 11.91 8.03
C GLU A 75 23.95 10.40 8.16
N SER A 76 24.42 9.95 9.33
CA SER A 76 24.66 8.53 9.57
C SER A 76 23.37 7.80 9.88
N ILE A 77 23.25 6.56 9.38
CA ILE A 77 22.17 5.66 9.79
C ILE A 77 22.44 5.21 11.23
N TYR A 78 21.55 5.54 12.17
CA TYR A 78 21.67 5.11 13.56
C TYR A 78 20.82 3.87 13.87
N ARG A 79 19.85 3.55 13.01
CA ARG A 79 19.03 2.34 13.11
C ARG A 79 18.49 1.92 11.74
N THR A 80 18.50 0.61 11.50
CA THR A 80 17.82 -0.03 10.37
C THR A 80 16.79 -1.01 10.93
N ILE A 81 15.57 -0.96 10.39
CA ILE A 81 14.47 -1.85 10.73
C ILE A 81 14.22 -2.71 9.50
N ASP A 82 14.53 -4.00 9.59
CA ASP A 82 14.24 -4.97 8.53
C ASP A 82 12.76 -5.36 8.58
N LEU A 83 12.08 -5.24 7.44
CA LEU A 83 10.65 -5.53 7.29
C LEU A 83 10.40 -6.88 6.59
N THR A 84 11.46 -7.68 6.40
CA THR A 84 11.35 -9.02 5.82
C THR A 84 10.39 -9.91 6.60
N GLY A 85 9.52 -10.60 5.87
CA GLY A 85 8.49 -11.48 6.43
C GLY A 85 7.14 -10.80 6.70
N PHE A 86 7.08 -9.47 6.64
CA PHE A 86 5.84 -8.73 6.81
C PHE A 86 5.12 -8.45 5.50
N ASN A 87 3.83 -8.14 5.60
CA ASN A 87 2.98 -7.79 4.46
C ASN A 87 1.98 -6.69 4.90
N ILE A 88 1.59 -5.84 3.97
CA ILE A 88 0.51 -4.87 4.18
C ILE A 88 -0.64 -5.23 3.24
N ASN A 89 -1.84 -5.43 3.79
CA ASN A 89 -3.04 -5.68 2.99
C ASN A 89 -3.33 -4.52 2.02
N ALA A 90 -4.16 -4.78 1.01
CA ALA A 90 -4.66 -3.73 0.12
C ALA A 90 -5.31 -2.60 0.93
N SER A 91 -4.89 -1.35 0.71
CA SER A 91 -5.37 -0.20 1.50
C SER A 91 -5.21 -0.38 3.02
N GLY A 92 -4.22 -1.17 3.43
CA GLY A 92 -3.89 -1.44 4.84
C GLY A 92 -2.73 -0.61 5.35
N TYR A 93 -2.51 -0.70 6.65
CA TYR A 93 -1.46 -0.01 7.39
C TYR A 93 -0.48 -1.03 7.99
N PHE A 94 0.74 -0.58 8.25
CA PHE A 94 1.73 -1.32 9.03
C PHE A 94 2.41 -0.37 10.01
N VAL A 95 2.29 -0.65 11.31
CA VAL A 95 2.74 0.26 12.36
C VAL A 95 3.94 -0.32 13.10
N VAL A 96 5.05 0.42 13.07
CA VAL A 96 6.22 0.20 13.91
C VAL A 96 6.09 1.09 15.15
N CYS A 97 6.09 0.51 16.35
CA CYS A 97 5.86 1.27 17.59
C CYS A 97 6.89 0.98 18.69
N GLY A 98 7.03 1.94 19.61
CA GLY A 98 7.77 1.76 20.86
C GLY A 98 7.02 0.93 21.91
N ASP A 99 5.73 1.22 22.12
CA ASP A 99 4.87 0.56 23.11
C ASP A 99 3.49 0.24 22.54
N ALA A 100 3.20 -1.05 22.32
CA ALA A 100 1.92 -1.51 21.77
C ALA A 100 0.73 -1.31 22.74
N SER A 101 0.96 -0.97 24.00
CA SER A 101 -0.11 -0.59 24.94
C SER A 101 -0.57 0.86 24.77
N LEU A 102 0.27 1.69 24.13
CA LEU A 102 0.01 3.11 23.90
C LEU A 102 -0.24 3.44 22.43
N VAL A 103 0.26 2.62 21.50
CA VAL A 103 0.08 2.77 20.05
C VAL A 103 -0.86 1.71 19.50
N ALA A 104 -1.93 2.12 18.85
CA ALA A 104 -2.89 1.21 18.24
C ALA A 104 -2.30 0.46 17.04
N ASN A 105 -2.79 -0.76 16.79
CA ASN A 105 -2.44 -1.58 15.61
C ASN A 105 -0.93 -1.80 15.43
N CYS A 106 -0.15 -1.86 16.50
CA CYS A 106 1.28 -2.10 16.41
C CYS A 106 1.61 -3.50 15.86
N ASP A 107 2.24 -3.52 14.68
CA ASP A 107 2.64 -4.74 13.97
C ASP A 107 4.09 -5.13 14.27
N TYR A 108 4.94 -4.15 14.56
CA TYR A 108 6.33 -4.33 14.94
C TYR A 108 6.65 -3.51 16.21
N ILE A 109 7.06 -4.19 17.28
CA ILE A 109 7.34 -3.57 18.58
C ILE A 109 8.84 -3.54 18.88
N PHE A 110 9.32 -2.38 19.35
CA PHE A 110 10.66 -2.27 19.92
C PHE A 110 10.73 -2.73 21.37
N THR A 111 11.92 -3.20 21.79
CA THR A 111 12.17 -3.53 23.19
C THR A 111 12.37 -2.30 24.07
N SER A 112 12.73 -1.16 23.47
CA SER A 112 12.79 0.15 24.11
C SER A 112 11.49 0.90 23.88
N THR A 113 10.76 1.19 24.95
CA THR A 113 9.44 1.84 24.89
C THR A 113 9.50 3.36 24.79
N SER A 114 10.69 3.97 24.85
CA SER A 114 10.82 5.43 24.83
C SER A 114 12.08 5.96 24.17
N GLY A 115 11.95 7.09 23.46
CA GLY A 115 13.03 7.85 22.82
C GLY A 115 13.78 7.03 21.78
N TRP A 116 13.08 6.18 21.02
CA TRP A 116 13.72 5.29 20.04
C TRP A 116 13.88 5.95 18.66
N ILE A 117 13.14 7.02 18.40
CA ILE A 117 13.35 7.98 17.32
C ILE A 117 14.10 9.19 17.90
N GLN A 118 15.05 9.74 17.14
CA GLN A 118 15.78 10.94 17.58
C GLN A 118 14.96 12.22 17.33
N ASN A 119 14.67 12.96 18.40
CA ASN A 119 14.19 14.35 18.34
C ASN A 119 15.45 15.19 18.06
N GLY A 120 15.48 15.88 16.91
CA GLY A 120 16.66 16.60 16.40
C GLY A 120 17.21 17.69 17.33
#